data_AF-A0A946MGP9-F1
#
_entry.id   AF-A0A946MGP9-F1
#
_cell.length_a   1.000
_cell.length_b   1.000
_cell.length_c   1.000
_cell.angle_alpha   90.00
_cell.angle_beta   90.00
_cell.angle_gamma   90.00
#
_symmetry.space_group_name_H-M   'P 1'
#
loop_
_entity.id
_entity.type
_entity.pdbx_description
1 polymer ?
#
loop_
_entity_poly.entity_id
_entity_poly.type
_entity_poly.pdbx_seq_one_letter_code
_entity_poly.pdbx_strand_id
1 'polypeptide(L)'
;MADTGNEIVTSREAESATEDSLACRIETVKRHLRFGWWSLFVFILLGTVLEGLMGFKWTQYMTDDTRQMLWRLAHAHGTLLGLVHIAFALTVHSGVGAQSHRWISPSLITASILLPGGFFAGGIFTFNGDPGVGVLVVPLGACFMIAAVLFIARSLKS
;
A
#
# COMPACT_ATOMS: atom_id res chain seq x y z
N MET A 1 -55.45 3.15 8.63
CA MET A 1 -54.78 2.24 9.60
C MET A 1 -53.84 1.25 8.88
N ALA A 2 -53.07 1.71 7.88
CA ALA A 2 -52.22 0.85 7.03
C ALA A 2 -50.79 1.41 6.84
N ASP A 3 -50.38 2.38 7.66
CA ASP A 3 -49.15 3.16 7.44
C ASP A 3 -47.95 2.61 8.25
N THR A 4 -48.22 2.05 9.43
CA THR A 4 -47.20 1.64 10.39
C THR A 4 -46.33 0.46 9.92
N GLY A 5 -46.84 -0.39 9.02
CA GLY A 5 -46.10 -1.55 8.50
C GLY A 5 -44.99 -1.17 7.51
N ASN A 6 -45.20 -0.13 6.71
CA ASN A 6 -44.25 0.30 5.68
C ASN A 6 -43.05 1.03 6.32
N GLU A 7 -43.28 1.87 7.32
CA GLU A 7 -42.23 2.58 8.05
C GLU A 7 -41.28 1.63 8.80
N ILE A 8 -41.80 0.52 9.35
CA ILE A 8 -41.00 -0.49 10.05
C ILE A 8 -40.08 -1.26 9.07
N VAL A 9 -40.54 -1.51 7.84
CA VAL A 9 -39.72 -2.19 6.83
C VAL A 9 -38.60 -1.26 6.34
N THR A 10 -38.94 -0.01 6.00
CA THR A 10 -37.95 0.97 5.51
C THR A 10 -36.89 1.31 6.56
N SER A 11 -37.27 1.42 7.83
CA SER A 11 -36.31 1.66 8.92
C SER A 11 -35.35 0.49 9.11
N ARG A 12 -35.83 -0.76 9.02
CA ARG A 12 -34.99 -1.96 9.07
C ARG A 12 -34.04 -2.10 7.88
N GLU A 13 -34.50 -1.78 6.68
CA GLU A 13 -33.66 -1.79 5.48
C GLU A 13 -32.57 -0.73 5.57
N ALA A 14 -32.89 0.47 6.07
CA ALA A 14 -31.91 1.53 6.29
C ALA A 14 -30.89 1.14 7.37
N GLU A 15 -31.33 0.56 8.49
CA GLU A 15 -30.45 0.07 9.56
C GLU A 15 -29.50 -1.01 9.02
N SER A 16 -30.01 -2.03 8.34
CA SER A 16 -29.20 -3.08 7.71
C SER A 16 -28.17 -2.53 6.72
N ALA A 17 -28.55 -1.58 5.86
CA ALA A 17 -27.63 -0.99 4.89
C ALA A 17 -26.51 -0.17 5.57
N THR A 18 -26.82 0.50 6.68
CA THR A 18 -25.82 1.22 7.47
C THR A 18 -24.86 0.28 8.19
N GLU A 19 -25.37 -0.82 8.75
CA GLU A 19 -24.55 -1.86 9.40
C GLU A 19 -23.59 -2.51 8.40
N ASP A 20 -24.07 -2.86 7.20
CA ASP A 20 -23.26 -3.43 6.12
C ASP A 20 -22.15 -2.46 5.67
N SER A 21 -22.48 -1.16 5.54
CA SER A 21 -21.50 -0.12 5.19
C SER A 21 -20.43 0.04 6.28
N LEU A 22 -20.82 0.01 7.55
CA LEU A 22 -19.90 0.10 8.68
C LEU A 22 -18.97 -1.12 8.74
N ALA A 23 -19.52 -2.32 8.57
CA ALA A 23 -18.76 -3.57 8.55
C ALA A 23 -17.72 -3.56 7.42
N CYS A 24 -18.10 -3.14 6.21
CA CYS A 24 -17.19 -3.01 5.07
C CYS A 24 -16.06 -2.01 5.32
N ARG A 25 -16.36 -0.86 5.95
CA ARG A 25 -15.34 0.11 6.36
C ARG A 25 -14.38 -0.47 7.39
N ILE A 26 -14.90 -1.12 8.43
CA ILE A 26 -14.08 -1.74 9.49
C ILE A 26 -13.12 -2.78 8.89
N GLU A 27 -13.60 -3.62 7.97
CA GLU A 27 -12.75 -4.61 7.31
C GLU A 27 -11.67 -3.96 6.44
N THR A 28 -12.01 -2.90 5.71
CA THR A 28 -11.03 -2.12 4.93
C THR A 28 -9.94 -1.53 5.82
N VAL A 29 -10.31 -0.93 6.96
CA VAL A 29 -9.38 -0.37 7.95
C VAL A 29 -8.45 -1.47 8.49
N LYS A 30 -9.02 -2.59 8.96
CA LYS A 30 -8.25 -3.74 9.48
C LYS A 30 -7.26 -4.28 8.46
N ARG A 31 -7.69 -4.47 7.22
CA ARG A 31 -6.84 -4.97 6.13
C ARG A 31 -5.64 -4.05 5.90
N HIS A 32 -5.87 -2.74 5.77
CA HIS A 32 -4.80 -1.79 5.47
C HIS A 32 -3.87 -1.55 6.66
N LEU A 33 -4.37 -1.55 7.90
CA LEU A 33 -3.53 -1.53 9.09
C LEU A 33 -2.64 -2.76 9.16
N ARG A 34 -3.21 -3.97 9.02
CA ARG A 34 -2.44 -5.22 9.05
C ARG A 34 -1.37 -5.23 7.97
N PHE A 35 -1.74 -4.87 6.74
CA PHE A 35 -0.79 -4.81 5.63
C PHE A 35 0.31 -3.77 5.87
N GLY A 36 -0.05 -2.56 6.32
CA GLY A 36 0.90 -1.48 6.59
C GLY A 36 1.92 -1.87 7.67
N TRP A 37 1.46 -2.43 8.79
CA TRP A 37 2.34 -2.89 9.87
C TRP A 37 3.24 -4.05 9.47
N TRP A 38 2.71 -5.04 8.75
CA TRP A 38 3.54 -6.13 8.22
C TRP A 38 4.57 -5.63 7.20
N SER A 39 4.18 -4.68 6.33
CA SER A 39 5.11 -4.03 5.40
C SER A 39 6.23 -3.32 6.15
N LEU A 40 5.89 -2.49 7.15
CA LEU A 40 6.88 -1.82 8.00
C LEU A 40 7.84 -2.80 8.65
N PHE A 41 7.33 -3.87 9.27
CA PHE A 41 8.17 -4.89 9.88
C PHE A 41 9.17 -5.49 8.87
N VAL A 42 8.69 -5.93 7.71
CA VAL A 42 9.52 -6.52 6.65
C VAL A 42 10.57 -5.54 6.14
N PHE A 43 10.19 -4.30 5.84
CA PHE A 43 11.12 -3.33 5.27
C PHE A 43 12.09 -2.74 6.29
N ILE A 44 11.71 -2.61 7.57
CA ILE A 44 12.64 -2.29 8.65
C ILE A 44 13.69 -3.40 8.77
N LEU A 45 13.25 -4.67 8.81
CA LEU A 45 14.15 -5.81 8.86
C LEU A 45 15.09 -5.82 7.65
N LEU A 46 14.58 -5.56 6.44
CA LEU A 46 15.41 -5.42 5.24
C LEU A 46 16.44 -4.29 5.41
N GLY A 47 16.03 -3.13 5.91
CA GLY A 47 16.94 -2.00 6.17
C GLY A 47 18.08 -2.38 7.14
N THR A 48 17.74 -3.03 8.25
CA THR A 48 18.73 -3.54 9.21
C THR A 48 19.69 -4.54 8.57
N VAL A 49 19.19 -5.42 7.70
CA VAL A 49 20.05 -6.34 6.94
C VAL A 49 20.99 -5.56 6.01
N LEU A 50 20.48 -4.59 5.24
CA LEU A 50 21.30 -3.79 4.31
C LEU A 50 22.39 -3.00 5.05
N GLU A 51 22.06 -2.41 6.20
CA GLU A 51 23.04 -1.75 7.07
C GLU A 51 24.07 -2.73 7.62
N GLY A 52 23.62 -3.94 7.99
CA GLY A 52 24.52 -5.05 8.36
C GLY A 52 25.48 -5.42 7.23
N LEU A 53 25.00 -5.58 6.00
CA LEU A 53 25.84 -5.88 4.82
C LEU A 53 26.94 -4.83 4.64
N MET A 54 26.62 -3.55 4.84
CA MET A 54 27.59 -2.46 4.80
C MET A 54 28.55 -2.50 6.01
N GLY A 55 28.04 -2.71 7.22
CA GLY A 55 28.82 -2.74 8.46
C GLY A 55 29.82 -3.90 8.51
N PHE A 56 29.42 -5.08 8.02
CA PHE A 56 30.29 -6.26 7.89
C PHE A 56 31.17 -6.24 6.65
N LYS A 57 31.11 -5.17 5.83
CA LYS A 57 31.90 -4.99 4.60
C LYS A 57 31.80 -6.17 3.64
N TRP A 58 30.60 -6.71 3.44
CA TRP A 58 30.44 -7.85 2.54
C TRP A 58 30.72 -7.43 1.09
N THR A 59 31.84 -7.90 0.55
CA THR A 59 32.39 -7.49 -0.76
C THR A 59 31.41 -7.68 -1.92
N GLN A 60 30.64 -8.78 -1.94
CA GLN A 60 29.66 -9.06 -3.02
C GLN A 60 28.54 -8.02 -3.10
N TYR A 61 28.20 -7.38 -1.98
CA TYR A 61 27.22 -6.30 -1.94
C TYR A 61 27.87 -4.94 -2.25
N MET A 62 29.10 -4.70 -1.79
CA MET A 62 29.79 -3.42 -1.96
C MET A 62 30.39 -3.18 -3.35
N THR A 63 30.60 -4.23 -4.17
CA THR A 63 31.20 -4.09 -5.50
C THR A 63 30.25 -3.52 -6.55
N ASP A 64 28.97 -3.38 -6.22
CA ASP A 64 27.91 -3.03 -7.16
C ASP A 64 27.07 -1.87 -6.61
N ASP A 65 27.44 -0.65 -7.00
CA ASP A 65 26.75 0.57 -6.57
C ASP A 65 25.28 0.58 -7.01
N THR A 66 24.98 -0.02 -8.17
CA THR A 66 23.62 -0.10 -8.71
C THR A 66 22.75 -1.01 -7.85
N ARG A 67 23.26 -2.16 -7.40
CA ARG A 67 22.58 -3.03 -6.44
C ARG A 67 22.32 -2.33 -5.12
N GLN A 68 23.32 -1.65 -4.56
CA GLN A 68 23.17 -0.90 -3.32
C GLN A 68 22.09 0.17 -3.45
N MET A 69 22.13 0.94 -4.53
CA MET A 69 21.14 1.96 -4.85
C MET A 69 19.73 1.35 -4.93
N LEU A 70 19.55 0.29 -5.74
CA LEU A 70 18.25 -0.33 -5.98
C LEU A 70 17.67 -0.97 -4.72
N TRP A 71 18.48 -1.64 -3.89
CA TRP A 71 18.00 -2.24 -2.65
C TRP A 71 17.63 -1.17 -1.60
N ARG A 72 18.35 -0.04 -1.56
CA ARG A 72 17.96 1.11 -0.73
C ARG A 72 16.66 1.76 -1.24
N LEU A 73 16.46 1.87 -2.55
CA LEU A 73 15.20 2.33 -3.14
C LEU A 73 14.04 1.39 -2.79
N ALA A 74 14.26 0.08 -2.86
CA ALA A 74 13.27 -0.93 -2.47
C ALA A 74 12.88 -0.78 -1.00
N HIS A 75 13.86 -0.66 -0.11
CA HIS A 75 13.65 -0.40 1.31
C HIS A 75 12.84 0.89 1.55
N ALA A 76 13.28 2.01 0.95
CA ALA A 76 12.65 3.31 1.14
C ALA A 76 11.19 3.35 0.64
N HIS A 77 10.92 2.78 -0.54
CA HIS A 77 9.56 2.75 -1.08
C HIS A 77 8.67 1.78 -0.30
N GLY A 78 9.23 0.66 0.17
CA GLY A 78 8.51 -0.30 0.99
C GLY A 78 8.07 0.24 2.35
N THR A 79 8.97 0.95 3.04
CA THR A 79 8.64 1.63 4.31
C THR A 79 7.61 2.74 4.10
N LEU A 80 7.81 3.59 3.08
CA LEU A 80 6.87 4.66 2.73
C LEU A 80 5.48 4.11 2.40
N LEU A 81 5.38 3.06 1.58
CA LEU A 81 4.10 2.45 1.22
C LEU A 81 3.43 1.77 2.43
N GLY A 82 4.21 1.19 3.34
CA GLY A 82 3.70 0.73 4.64
C GLY A 82 3.01 1.86 5.43
N LEU A 83 3.63 3.04 5.50
CA LEU A 83 3.03 4.23 6.13
C LEU A 83 1.79 4.73 5.37
N VAL A 84 1.81 4.73 4.03
CA VAL A 84 0.65 5.11 3.21
C VAL A 84 -0.55 4.20 3.49
N HIS A 85 -0.33 2.90 3.68
CA HIS A 85 -1.40 1.97 4.06
C HIS A 85 -2.01 2.31 5.43
N ILE A 86 -1.19 2.65 6.42
CA ILE A 86 -1.66 3.07 7.74
C ILE A 86 -2.42 4.39 7.63
N ALA A 87 -1.85 5.38 6.94
CA ALA A 87 -2.49 6.68 6.71
C ALA A 87 -3.84 6.52 6.02
N PHE A 88 -3.93 5.69 4.97
CA PHE A 88 -5.19 5.41 4.29
C PHE A 88 -6.22 4.76 5.22
N ALA A 89 -5.80 3.79 6.05
CA ALA A 89 -6.69 3.18 7.03
C ALA A 89 -7.23 4.21 8.04
N LEU A 90 -6.40 5.14 8.51
CA LEU A 90 -6.80 6.22 9.40
C LEU A 90 -7.77 7.21 8.72
N THR A 91 -7.55 7.52 7.44
CA THR A 91 -8.46 8.35 6.64
C THR A 91 -9.83 7.70 6.48
N VAL A 92 -9.88 6.38 6.20
CA VAL A 92 -11.15 5.65 6.13
C VAL A 92 -11.83 5.59 7.50
N HIS A 93 -11.06 5.39 8.57
CA HIS A 93 -11.56 5.33 9.94
C HIS A 93 -12.16 6.66 10.41
N SER A 94 -11.58 7.80 10.02
CA SER A 94 -12.08 9.13 10.42
C SER A 94 -13.42 9.50 9.78
N GLY A 95 -13.90 8.73 8.80
CA GLY A 95 -15.15 9.00 8.08
C GLY A 95 -15.04 10.15 7.07
N VAL A 96 -13.88 10.78 6.96
CA VAL A 96 -13.61 11.86 6.01
C VAL A 96 -13.40 11.24 4.62
N GLY A 97 -14.44 11.25 3.79
CA GLY A 97 -14.39 10.74 2.40
C GLY A 97 -15.10 9.41 2.16
N ALA A 98 -16.32 9.27 2.67
CA ALA A 98 -17.15 8.05 2.68
C ALA A 98 -17.43 7.36 1.32
N GLN A 99 -16.98 7.92 0.19
CA GLN A 99 -17.05 7.26 -1.11
C GLN A 99 -15.72 6.54 -1.42
N SER A 100 -15.49 5.42 -0.72
CA SER A 100 -14.33 4.56 -0.99
C SER A 100 -14.45 3.98 -2.40
N HIS A 101 -13.81 4.61 -3.36
CA HIS A 101 -13.74 4.13 -4.73
C HIS A 101 -13.13 2.73 -4.75
N ARG A 102 -13.84 1.75 -5.35
CA ARG A 102 -13.49 0.31 -5.33
C ARG A 102 -12.05 0.00 -5.77
N TRP A 103 -11.45 0.91 -6.54
CA TRP A 103 -10.11 0.75 -7.09
C TRP A 103 -8.97 1.26 -6.18
N ILE A 104 -9.26 1.97 -5.08
CA ILE A 104 -8.19 2.50 -4.20
C ILE A 104 -7.38 1.37 -3.59
N SER A 105 -8.06 0.45 -2.90
CA SER A 105 -7.40 -0.64 -2.18
C SER A 105 -6.56 -1.56 -3.09
N PRO A 106 -7.10 -2.12 -4.19
CA PRO A 106 -6.30 -2.97 -5.07
C PRO A 106 -5.15 -2.21 -5.73
N SER A 107 -5.30 -0.90 -6.01
CA SER A 107 -4.21 -0.10 -6.56
C SER A 107 -3.09 0.12 -5.54
N LEU A 108 -3.41 0.40 -4.27
CA LEU A 108 -2.42 0.52 -3.19
C LEU A 108 -1.67 -0.79 -2.95
N ILE A 109 -2.39 -1.91 -2.88
CA ILE A 109 -1.78 -3.23 -2.67
C ILE A 109 -0.85 -3.56 -3.84
N THR A 110 -1.32 -3.37 -5.08
CA THR A 110 -0.51 -3.60 -6.28
C THR A 110 0.74 -2.73 -6.30
N ALA A 111 0.61 -1.42 -6.04
CA ALA A 111 1.75 -0.51 -5.95
C ALA A 111 2.77 -0.93 -4.87
N SER A 112 2.28 -1.36 -3.70
CA SER A 112 3.11 -1.82 -2.57
C SER A 112 3.90 -3.09 -2.85
N ILE A 113 3.51 -3.86 -3.86
CA ILE A 113 4.25 -5.05 -4.30
C ILE A 113 5.20 -4.68 -5.45
N LEU A 114 4.67 -4.02 -6.48
CA LEU A 114 5.41 -3.76 -7.73
C LEU A 114 6.57 -2.78 -7.53
N LEU A 115 6.39 -1.72 -6.73
CA LEU A 115 7.44 -0.71 -6.54
C LEU A 115 8.65 -1.26 -5.79
N PRO A 116 8.53 -1.69 -4.52
CA PRO A 116 9.68 -2.21 -3.80
C PRO A 116 10.17 -3.54 -4.39
N GLY A 117 9.26 -4.39 -4.88
CA GLY A 117 9.62 -5.65 -5.55
C GLY A 117 10.40 -5.44 -6.84
N GLY A 118 10.02 -4.47 -7.67
CA GLY A 118 10.70 -4.14 -8.91
C GLY A 118 12.11 -3.59 -8.67
N PHE A 119 12.27 -2.69 -7.70
CA PHE A 119 13.60 -2.21 -7.30
C PHE A 119 14.47 -3.34 -6.73
N PHE A 120 13.91 -4.17 -5.84
CA PHE A 120 14.65 -5.27 -5.23
C PHE A 120 15.11 -6.28 -6.28
N ALA A 121 14.20 -6.73 -7.15
CA ALA A 121 14.49 -7.65 -8.25
C ALA A 121 15.48 -7.06 -9.27
N GLY A 122 15.37 -5.75 -9.53
CA GLY A 122 16.33 -5.01 -10.35
C GLY A 122 17.76 -5.06 -9.81
N GLY A 123 17.94 -5.14 -8.49
CA GLY A 123 19.24 -5.25 -7.85
C GLY A 123 19.79 -6.68 -7.74
N ILE A 124 19.01 -7.73 -8.06
CA ILE A 124 19.50 -9.12 -7.98
C ILE A 124 20.50 -9.40 -9.11
N PHE A 125 20.11 -9.09 -10.36
CA PHE A 125 20.91 -9.30 -11.56
C PHE A 125 21.17 -7.95 -12.24
N THR A 126 22.34 -7.36 -11.97
CA THR A 126 22.80 -6.12 -12.61
C THR A 126 23.71 -6.47 -13.79
N PHE A 127 23.70 -5.62 -14.83
CA PHE A 127 24.48 -5.86 -16.05
C PHE A 127 25.38 -4.65 -16.30
N ASN A 128 26.68 -4.76 -16.04
CA ASN A 128 27.65 -3.68 -16.25
C ASN A 128 27.28 -2.34 -15.57
N GLY A 129 26.63 -2.39 -14.41
CA GLY A 129 26.14 -1.20 -13.72
C GLY A 129 24.71 -0.77 -14.08
N ASP A 130 24.06 -1.44 -15.04
CA ASP A 130 22.65 -1.21 -15.33
C ASP A 130 21.72 -2.05 -14.45
N PRO A 131 20.53 -1.52 -14.10
CA PRO A 131 19.51 -2.28 -13.38
C PRO A 131 19.06 -3.52 -14.14
N GLY A 132 18.76 -4.60 -13.42
CA GLY A 132 18.12 -5.77 -13.99
C GLY A 132 16.71 -5.50 -14.50
N VAL A 133 16.19 -6.46 -15.28
CA VAL A 133 14.85 -6.40 -15.90
C VAL A 133 13.70 -6.19 -14.91
N GLY A 134 13.90 -6.50 -13.62
CA GLY A 134 12.92 -6.25 -12.57
C GLY A 134 12.51 -4.77 -12.46
N VAL A 135 13.39 -3.83 -12.80
CA VAL A 135 13.08 -2.39 -12.76
C VAL A 135 11.97 -2.01 -13.75
N LEU A 136 11.75 -2.77 -14.82
CA LEU A 136 10.68 -2.49 -15.79
C LEU A 136 9.27 -2.58 -15.18
N VAL A 137 9.13 -3.25 -14.03
CA VAL A 137 7.86 -3.34 -13.29
C VAL A 137 7.58 -2.07 -12.47
N VAL A 138 8.61 -1.28 -12.15
CA VAL A 138 8.49 -0.08 -11.29
C VAL A 138 7.56 0.98 -11.91
N PRO A 139 7.67 1.36 -13.20
CA PRO A 139 6.75 2.32 -13.80
C PRO A 139 5.29 1.88 -13.72
N LEU A 140 5.03 0.58 -13.87
CA LEU A 140 3.68 0.03 -13.72
C LEU A 140 3.17 0.20 -12.29
N GLY A 141 3.99 -0.12 -11.30
CA GLY A 141 3.68 0.13 -9.89
C GLY A 141 3.42 1.60 -9.57
N ALA A 142 4.19 2.51 -10.18
CA ALA A 142 4.02 3.95 -10.04
C ALA A 142 2.67 4.42 -10.58
N CYS A 143 2.23 3.90 -11.73
CA CYS A 143 0.90 4.19 -12.27
C CYS A 143 -0.23 3.81 -11.30
N PHE A 144 -0.14 2.63 -10.66
CA PHE A 144 -1.12 2.22 -9.64
C PHE A 144 -1.08 3.14 -8.41
N MET A 145 0.10 3.56 -7.95
CA MET A 145 0.24 4.48 -6.83
C MET A 145 -0.40 5.84 -7.16
N ILE A 146 -0.10 6.40 -8.34
CA ILE A 146 -0.67 7.65 -8.81
C ILE A 146 -2.20 7.54 -8.87
N ALA A 147 -2.73 6.47 -9.45
CA ALA A 147 -4.17 6.23 -9.52
C ALA A 147 -4.80 6.15 -8.12
N ALA A 148 -4.19 5.41 -7.20
CA ALA A 148 -4.66 5.29 -5.81
C ALA A 148 -4.73 6.64 -5.11
N VAL A 149 -3.65 7.42 -5.15
CA VAL A 149 -3.59 8.76 -4.53
C VAL A 149 -4.60 9.71 -5.15
N LEU A 150 -4.76 9.69 -6.48
CA LEU A 150 -5.76 10.51 -7.17
C LEU A 150 -7.19 10.14 -6.78
N PHE A 151 -7.49 8.85 -6.60
CA PHE A 151 -8.82 8.42 -6.15
C PHE A 151 -9.08 8.79 -4.69
N ILE A 152 -8.10 8.66 -3.80
CA ILE A 152 -8.20 9.12 -2.41
C ILE A 152 -8.42 10.64 -2.38
N ALA A 153 -7.62 11.41 -3.11
CA ALA A 153 -7.76 12.87 -3.15
C ALA A 153 -9.15 13.28 -3.66
N ARG A 154 -9.68 12.58 -4.67
CA ARG A 154 -11.03 12.81 -5.20
C ARG A 154 -12.13 12.40 -4.23
N SER A 155 -11.96 11.34 -3.44
CA SER A 155 -12.97 10.92 -2.46
C SER A 155 -13.11 11.88 -1.28
N LEU A 156 -12.10 12.71 -1.03
CA LEU A 156 -12.12 13.74 0.02
C LEU A 156 -12.84 15.03 -0.41
N LYS A 157 -12.93 15.30 -1.72
CA LYS A 157 -13.54 16.52 -2.24
C LYS A 157 -15.07 16.31 -2.32
N SER A 158 -15.76 16.75 -1.27
CA SER A 158 -17.22 16.94 -1.24
C SER A 158 -17.66 18.07 -2.16
#